data_AF-A0A2N7JMD9-F1
#
_entry.id   AF-A0A2N7JMD9-F1
#
_cell.length_a   1.000
_cell.length_b   1.000
_cell.length_c   1.000
_cell.angle_alpha   90.00
_cell.angle_beta   90.00
_cell.angle_gamma   90.00
#
_symmetry.space_group_name_H-M   'P 1'
#
loop_
_entity.id
_entity.type
_entity.pdbx_description
1 polymer ?
#
loop_
_entity_poly.entity_id
_entity_poly.type
_entity_poly.pdbx_seq_one_letter_code
_entity_poly.pdbx_strand_id
1 'polypeptide(L)'
;MKQWLFKLLKKWQCLPSTMIDSHELDFARTVGKRLDEHRDLIEDIERATGYFSSEAGQWSAGHALTQDDYLIKLYTLRHGHTPGSDESVRALPSVLLQSDHLATVDPLCEDWEKTKDE
;
A
#
# COMPACT_ATOMS: atom_id res chain seq x y z
N MET A 1 -23.33 9.17 7.86
CA MET A 1 -23.72 9.48 9.26
C MET A 1 -22.96 10.73 9.69
N LYS A 2 -23.54 11.67 10.45
CA LYS A 2 -22.76 12.84 10.93
C LYS A 2 -21.66 12.35 11.88
N GLN A 3 -20.43 12.82 11.70
CA GLN A 3 -19.24 12.43 12.47
C GLN A 3 -19.46 12.42 14.00
N TRP A 4 -20.17 13.41 14.53
CA TRP A 4 -20.47 13.50 15.96
C TRP A 4 -21.39 12.37 16.46
N LEU A 5 -22.33 11.91 15.62
CA LEU A 5 -23.25 10.82 15.96
C LEU A 5 -22.52 9.48 16.01
N PHE A 6 -21.63 9.23 15.04
CA PHE A 6 -20.78 8.03 15.04
C PHE A 6 -19.92 7.96 16.31
N LYS A 7 -19.26 9.07 16.67
CA LYS A 7 -18.46 9.17 17.90
C LYS A 7 -19.29 8.95 19.16
N LEU A 8 -20.52 9.46 19.20
CA LEU A 8 -21.44 9.27 20.32
C LEU A 8 -21.84 7.80 20.47
N LEU A 9 -22.27 7.15 19.39
CA LEU A 9 -22.66 5.74 19.38
C LEU A 9 -21.49 4.81 19.76
N LYS A 10 -20.28 5.11 19.30
CA LYS A 10 -19.06 4.39 19.67
C LYS A 10 -18.73 4.56 21.16
N LYS A 11 -18.86 5.78 21.70
CA LYS A 11 -18.64 6.06 23.14
C LYS A 11 -19.63 5.33 24.03
N TRP A 12 -20.89 5.19 23.59
CA TRP A 12 -21.93 4.46 24.33
C TRP A 12 -21.92 2.94 24.08
N GLN A 13 -20.89 2.41 23.41
CA GLN A 13 -20.74 0.98 23.09
C GLN A 13 -21.91 0.42 22.25
N CYS A 14 -22.66 1.30 21.57
CA CYS A 14 -23.71 0.90 20.63
C CYS A 14 -23.14 0.43 19.28
N LEU A 15 -21.83 0.62 19.05
CA LEU A 15 -21.09 0.14 17.89
C LEU A 15 -19.88 -0.68 18.34
N PRO A 16 -19.46 -1.69 17.56
CA PRO A 16 -18.22 -2.43 17.82
C PRO A 16 -17.02 -1.49 17.91
N SER A 17 -16.12 -1.75 18.86
CA SER A 17 -14.87 -0.99 19.01
C SER A 17 -13.98 -1.05 17.76
N THR A 18 -14.10 -2.14 16.99
CA THR A 18 -13.39 -2.41 15.73
C THR A 18 -13.92 -1.61 14.54
N MET A 19 -15.06 -0.93 14.67
CA MET A 19 -15.60 -0.10 13.59
C MET A 19 -14.81 1.21 13.50
N ILE A 20 -14.28 1.50 12.32
CA ILE A 20 -13.44 2.68 12.05
C ILE A 20 -14.18 3.58 11.06
N ASP A 21 -14.11 4.91 11.26
CA ASP A 21 -14.58 5.84 10.23
C ASP A 21 -13.59 5.86 9.07
N SER A 22 -14.06 5.73 7.83
CA SER A 22 -13.21 5.80 6.63
C SER A 22 -12.29 7.03 6.58
N HIS A 23 -12.68 8.17 7.17
CA HIS A 23 -11.84 9.36 7.26
C HIS A 23 -10.60 9.17 8.15
N GLU A 24 -10.62 8.20 9.08
CA GLU A 24 -9.46 7.86 9.90
C GLU A 24 -8.36 7.15 9.08
N LEU A 25 -8.65 6.73 7.83
CA LEU A 25 -7.64 6.21 6.91
C LEU A 25 -6.69 7.32 6.40
N ASP A 26 -7.12 8.58 6.44
CA ASP A 26 -6.27 9.74 6.17
C ASP A 26 -5.36 10.00 7.39
N PHE A 27 -4.24 9.27 7.48
CA PHE A 27 -3.27 9.38 8.56
C PHE A 27 -2.08 10.27 8.16
N ALA A 28 -1.92 11.42 8.82
CA ALA A 28 -0.96 12.51 8.55
C ALA A 28 -1.10 13.18 7.17
N ARG A 29 -1.34 12.38 6.11
CA ARG A 29 -1.66 12.77 4.74
C ARG A 29 -2.88 11.99 4.27
N THR A 30 -3.54 12.48 3.22
CA THR A 30 -4.63 11.75 2.57
C THR A 30 -4.11 10.46 1.96
N VAL A 31 -4.95 9.43 1.88
CA VAL A 31 -4.55 8.17 1.25
C VAL A 31 -4.14 8.38 -0.21
N GLY A 32 -4.86 9.24 -0.95
CA GLY A 32 -4.49 9.62 -2.31
C GLY A 32 -3.09 10.25 -2.40
N LYS A 33 -2.73 11.14 -1.47
CA LYS A 33 -1.40 11.76 -1.49
C LYS A 33 -0.29 10.75 -1.17
N ARG A 34 -0.54 9.81 -0.26
CA ARG A 34 0.40 8.73 0.05
C ARG A 34 0.63 7.81 -1.15
N LEU A 35 -0.42 7.47 -1.89
CA LEU A 35 -0.33 6.69 -3.11
C LEU A 35 0.47 7.43 -4.20
N ASP A 36 0.19 8.71 -4.38
CA ASP A 36 0.93 9.58 -5.31
C ASP A 36 2.43 9.67 -4.94
N GLU A 37 2.76 9.93 -3.67
CA GLU A 37 4.14 10.03 -3.18
C GLU A 37 4.91 8.69 -3.28
N HIS A 38 4.23 7.56 -3.04
CA HIS A 38 4.81 6.23 -3.23
C HIS A 38 5.25 6.01 -4.69
N ARG A 39 4.36 6.31 -5.64
CA ARG A 39 4.62 6.16 -7.08
C ARG A 39 5.73 7.10 -7.56
N ASP A 40 5.72 8.35 -7.09
CA ASP A 40 6.77 9.35 -7.39
C ASP A 40 8.14 8.90 -6.87
N LEU A 41 8.20 8.36 -5.65
CA LEU A 41 9.45 7.84 -5.07
C LEU A 41 10.03 6.68 -5.88
N ILE A 42 9.18 5.75 -6.34
CA ILE A 42 9.61 4.64 -7.20
C ILE A 42 10.21 5.17 -8.50
N GLU A 43 9.52 6.11 -9.16
CA GLU A 43 10.00 6.73 -10.40
C GLU A 43 11.31 7.49 -10.19
N ASP A 44 11.46 8.21 -9.09
CA ASP A 44 12.67 8.96 -8.79
C ASP A 44 13.86 8.04 -8.48
N ILE A 45 13.65 6.95 -7.72
CA ILE A 45 14.68 5.93 -7.49
C ILE A 45 15.11 5.31 -8.82
N GLU A 46 14.15 4.89 -9.65
CA GLU A 46 14.45 4.30 -10.95
C GLU A 46 15.20 5.28 -11.85
N ARG A 47 14.73 6.53 -11.95
CA ARG A 47 15.38 7.57 -12.75
C ARG A 47 16.79 7.88 -12.30
N ALA A 48 17.04 7.88 -10.98
CA ALA A 48 18.35 8.22 -10.42
C ALA A 48 19.36 7.07 -10.47
N THR A 49 18.89 5.82 -10.42
CA THR A 49 19.77 4.66 -10.16
C THR A 49 19.59 3.48 -11.10
N GLY A 50 18.48 3.39 -11.82
CA GLY A 50 18.08 2.18 -12.57
C GLY A 50 17.83 0.97 -11.67
N TYR A 51 17.58 1.19 -10.37
CA TYR A 51 17.54 0.12 -9.37
C TYR A 51 16.44 -0.90 -9.65
N PHE A 52 15.21 -0.47 -9.94
CA PHE A 52 14.09 -1.39 -10.14
C PHE A 52 14.20 -2.18 -11.45
N SER A 53 14.88 -1.62 -12.46
CA SER A 53 15.25 -2.34 -13.69
C SER A 53 16.43 -3.30 -13.52
N SER A 54 17.16 -3.23 -12.39
CA SER A 54 18.31 -4.11 -12.12
C SER A 54 17.88 -5.46 -11.54
N GLU A 55 18.73 -6.48 -11.66
CA GLU A 55 18.52 -7.78 -11.01
C GLU A 55 18.34 -7.66 -9.49
N ALA A 56 19.13 -6.78 -8.86
CA ALA A 56 19.05 -6.52 -7.42
C ALA A 56 17.74 -5.86 -6.98
N GLY A 57 17.02 -5.22 -7.90
CA GLY A 57 15.75 -4.53 -7.63
C GLY A 57 14.51 -5.42 -7.72
N GLN A 58 14.62 -6.64 -8.27
CA GLN A 58 13.45 -7.49 -8.56
C GLN A 58 12.63 -7.83 -7.31
N TRP A 59 13.31 -8.20 -6.21
CA TRP A 59 12.64 -8.49 -4.94
C TRP A 59 11.94 -7.25 -4.38
N SER A 60 12.59 -6.08 -4.47
CA SER A 60 12.04 -4.81 -4.04
C SER A 60 10.88 -4.33 -4.92
N ALA A 61 10.88 -4.64 -6.22
CA ALA A 61 9.78 -4.33 -7.12
C ALA A 61 8.50 -5.06 -6.69
N GLY A 62 8.59 -6.34 -6.31
CA GLY A 62 7.45 -7.09 -5.77
C GLY A 62 6.89 -6.49 -4.48
N HIS A 63 7.76 -6.00 -3.60
CA HIS A 63 7.33 -5.30 -2.37
C HIS A 63 6.69 -3.94 -2.69
N ALA A 64 7.25 -3.20 -3.65
CA ALA A 64 6.72 -1.91 -4.09
C ALA A 64 5.32 -2.06 -4.71
N LEU A 65 5.09 -3.12 -5.50
CA LEU A 65 3.76 -3.49 -6.00
C LEU A 65 2.79 -3.82 -4.87
N THR A 66 3.19 -4.67 -3.92
CA THR A 66 2.35 -5.04 -2.77
C THR A 66 1.94 -3.81 -1.94
N GLN A 67 2.86 -2.86 -1.77
CA GLN A 67 2.57 -1.58 -1.11
C GLN A 67 1.60 -0.71 -1.93
N ASP A 68 1.77 -0.66 -3.27
CA ASP A 68 0.87 0.06 -4.16
C ASP A 68 -0.57 -0.50 -4.08
N ASP A 69 -0.73 -1.82 -4.16
CA ASP A 69 -2.00 -2.53 -4.02
C ASP A 69 -2.68 -2.25 -2.68
N TYR A 70 -1.90 -2.25 -1.59
CA TYR A 70 -2.39 -1.91 -0.27
C TYR A 70 -2.91 -0.46 -0.22
N LEU A 71 -2.17 0.49 -0.78
CA LEU A 71 -2.58 1.90 -0.84
C LEU A 71 -3.81 2.10 -1.74
N ILE A 72 -3.93 1.39 -2.88
CA ILE A 72 -5.15 1.36 -3.70
C ILE A 72 -6.34 0.84 -2.90
N LYS A 73 -6.15 -0.21 -2.09
CA LYS A 73 -7.21 -0.76 -1.25
C LYS A 73 -7.70 0.26 -0.22
N LEU A 74 -6.78 0.94 0.46
CA LEU A 74 -7.12 2.01 1.40
C LEU A 74 -7.82 3.17 0.69
N TYR A 75 -7.36 3.55 -0.51
CA TYR A 75 -7.98 4.61 -1.31
C TYR A 75 -9.43 4.25 -1.63
N THR A 76 -9.65 3.02 -2.10
CA THR A 76 -10.98 2.52 -2.44
C THR A 76 -11.92 2.50 -1.23
N LEU A 77 -11.43 2.10 -0.06
CA LEU A 77 -12.20 2.15 1.18
C LEU A 77 -12.53 3.59 1.61
N ARG A 78 -11.62 4.54 1.37
CA ARG A 78 -11.77 5.94 1.75
C ARG A 78 -12.73 6.71 0.84
N HIS A 79 -12.68 6.45 -0.47
CA HIS A 79 -13.34 7.25 -1.51
C HIS A 79 -14.53 6.53 -2.17
N GLY A 80 -14.63 5.20 -2.02
CA GLY A 80 -15.70 4.41 -2.62
C GLY A 80 -15.53 4.10 -4.11
N HIS A 81 -14.40 4.49 -4.71
CA HIS A 81 -14.03 4.17 -6.09
C HIS A 81 -12.51 3.93 -6.19
N THR A 82 -12.06 3.34 -7.30
CA THR A 82 -10.63 3.12 -7.57
C THR A 82 -9.94 4.42 -8.00
N PRO A 83 -8.61 4.55 -7.81
CA PRO A 83 -7.88 5.77 -8.15
C PRO A 83 -7.72 5.99 -9.67
N GLY A 84 -7.95 4.97 -10.51
CA GLY A 84 -7.82 5.08 -11.97
C GLY A 84 -8.77 6.07 -12.63
N SER A 85 -9.81 6.53 -11.92
CA SER A 85 -10.73 7.59 -12.35
C SER A 85 -10.37 8.97 -11.81
N ASP A 86 -9.30 9.10 -11.03
CA ASP A 86 -8.89 10.34 -10.37
C ASP A 86 -7.57 10.85 -10.99
N GLU A 87 -7.65 11.95 -11.74
CA GLU A 87 -6.49 12.58 -12.38
C GLU A 87 -5.43 13.10 -11.39
N SER A 88 -5.79 13.26 -10.10
CA SER A 88 -4.86 13.74 -9.07
C SER A 88 -3.91 12.68 -8.51
N VAL A 89 -4.10 11.40 -8.90
CA VAL A 89 -3.25 10.28 -8.49
C VAL A 89 -2.50 9.76 -9.72
N ARG A 90 -1.16 9.81 -9.68
CA ARG A 90 -0.32 9.25 -10.77
C ARG A 90 -0.66 7.80 -11.08
N ALA A 91 -0.47 7.39 -12.33
CA ALA A 91 -0.61 5.98 -12.73
C ALA A 91 0.50 5.10 -12.11
N LEU A 92 0.29 3.77 -12.12
CA LEU A 92 1.30 2.82 -11.67
C LEU A 92 2.60 2.97 -12.49
N PRO A 93 3.78 3.10 -11.84
CA PRO A 93 5.05 3.20 -12.56
C PRO A 93 5.31 1.98 -13.44
N SER A 94 5.64 2.22 -14.71
CA SER A 94 5.83 1.14 -15.69
C SER A 94 6.95 0.16 -15.33
N VAL A 95 7.93 0.61 -14.54
CA VAL A 95 9.04 -0.25 -14.07
C VAL A 95 8.55 -1.40 -13.19
N LEU A 96 7.40 -1.24 -12.52
CA LEU A 96 6.80 -2.28 -11.70
C LEU A 96 5.94 -3.27 -12.49
N LEU A 97 5.62 -3.00 -13.76
CA LEU A 97 4.85 -3.94 -14.60
C LEU A 97 5.67 -5.18 -15.02
N GLN A 98 7.00 -5.14 -14.88
CA GLN A 98 7.89 -6.22 -15.31
C GLN A 98 8.02 -7.33 -14.25
N SER A 99 7.61 -7.09 -13.00
CA SER A 99 7.78 -8.02 -11.88
C SER A 99 6.74 -9.14 -11.78
N ASP A 100 5.69 -9.13 -12.61
CA ASP A 100 4.60 -10.12 -12.56
C ASP A 100 5.03 -11.57 -12.86
N HIS A 101 6.26 -11.78 -13.34
CA HIS A 101 6.74 -13.10 -13.72
C HIS A 101 7.34 -13.96 -12.58
N LEU A 102 7.48 -13.43 -11.35
CA LEU A 102 8.22 -14.11 -10.27
C LEU A 102 7.44 -14.33 -8.96
N ALA A 103 6.18 -13.90 -8.84
CA ALA A 103 5.40 -14.03 -7.60
C ALA A 103 4.95 -15.48 -7.26
N THR A 104 5.39 -16.50 -8.01
CA THR A 104 5.00 -17.91 -7.79
C THR A 104 6.05 -18.81 -7.15
N VAL A 105 7.22 -18.30 -6.76
CA VAL A 105 8.23 -19.16 -6.14
C VAL A 105 8.95 -18.45 -4.98
N ASP A 106 8.43 -18.62 -3.76
CA ASP A 106 9.22 -18.42 -2.54
C ASP A 106 9.41 -19.78 -1.84
N PRO A 107 10.59 -20.42 -1.98
CA PRO A 107 10.99 -21.58 -1.18
C PRO A 107 11.85 -21.19 0.03
N LEU A 108 12.06 -19.91 0.36
CA LEU A 108 13.07 -19.47 1.33
C LEU A 108 12.49 -19.05 2.70
N CYS A 109 11.20 -19.29 2.95
CA CYS A 109 10.55 -18.93 4.22
C CYS A 109 10.80 -19.93 5.38
N GLU A 110 11.44 -21.09 5.18
CA GLU A 110 11.51 -22.15 6.23
C GLU A 110 12.77 -22.21 7.13
N ASP A 111 13.82 -21.41 6.94
CA ASP A 111 15.13 -21.73 7.57
C ASP A 111 15.67 -20.76 8.64
N TRP A 112 14.80 -20.01 9.36
CA TRP A 112 15.26 -19.18 10.49
C TRP A 112 15.15 -19.84 11.88
N GLU A 113 14.48 -20.99 12.00
CA GLU A 113 14.34 -21.68 13.30
C GLU A 113 15.49 -22.67 13.62
N LYS A 114 16.43 -22.93 12.69
CA LYS A 114 17.43 -24.01 12.86
C LYS A 114 18.78 -23.60 13.48
N THR A 115 19.00 -22.34 13.84
CA THR A 115 20.30 -21.89 14.37
C THR A 115 20.25 -21.41 15.82
N LYS A 116 19.43 -22.05 16.67
CA LYS A 116 19.37 -21.70 18.11
C LYS A 116 20.04 -22.68 19.07
N ASP A 117 20.55 -23.81 18.60
CA ASP A 117 21.21 -24.79 19.47
C ASP A 117 22.56 -25.23 18.87
N GLU A 118 23.60 -24.41 19.04
CA GLU A 118 25.01 -24.84 19.12
C GLU A 118 25.70 -24.15 20.30
#